data_AF-A0A563D9Z1-F1
#
_entry.id   AF-A0A563D9Z1-F1
#
_cell.length_a   1.000
_cell.length_b   1.000
_cell.length_c   1.000
_cell.angle_alpha   90.00
_cell.angle_beta   90.00
_cell.angle_gamma   90.00
#
_symmetry.space_group_name_H-M   'P 1'
#
loop_
_entity.id
_entity.type
_entity.pdbx_description
1 polymer ?
#
loop_
_entity_poly.entity_id
_entity_poly.type
_entity_poly.pdbx_seq_one_letter_code
_entity_poly.pdbx_strand_id
1 'polypeptide(L)'
;MKERFRKISSRASTLAGSAGVFILAAASIAVWFITGPIFNFSDTWQLVINTGTTIVTFLMVFLIQNTQNRDSRAIQLKLDELIRSTKGARMRYVGLEDFSDEDLADIEEEIRAITQLPASQRALRKLHDKISSEKERRSNEKRRKTHF
;
A
#
# COMPACT_ATOMS: atom_id res chain seq x y z
N MET A 1 -27.61 5.67 0.94
CA MET A 1 -26.98 4.34 1.11
C MET A 1 -25.45 4.39 1.20
N LYS A 2 -24.74 5.02 0.24
CA LYS A 2 -23.27 5.14 0.23
C LYS A 2 -22.66 5.67 1.54
N GLU A 3 -23.29 6.64 2.18
CA GLU A 3 -22.79 7.26 3.41
C GLU A 3 -22.85 6.36 4.65
N ARG A 4 -23.88 5.50 4.75
CA ARG A 4 -24.02 4.52 5.85
C ARG A 4 -23.04 3.36 5.69
N PHE A 5 -22.91 2.84 4.46
CA PHE A 5 -21.88 1.86 4.12
C PHE A 5 -20.49 2.41 4.44
N ARG A 6 -20.19 3.65 4.03
CA ARG A 6 -18.90 4.31 4.30
C ARG A 6 -18.56 4.37 5.79
N LYS A 7 -19.52 4.75 6.64
CA LYS A 7 -19.33 4.80 8.10
C LYS A 7 -19.13 3.40 8.71
N ILE A 8 -19.86 2.40 8.22
CA ILE A 8 -19.74 1.02 8.68
C ILE A 8 -18.40 0.44 8.25
N SER A 9 -18.01 0.55 6.98
CA SER A 9 -16.74 0.06 6.44
C SER A 9 -15.55 0.73 7.10
N SER A 10 -15.59 2.06 7.33
CA SER A 10 -14.51 2.76 8.03
C SER A 10 -14.36 2.29 9.48
N ARG A 11 -15.47 2.09 10.21
CA ARG A 11 -15.42 1.58 11.58
C ARG A 11 -14.98 0.11 11.62
N ALA A 12 -15.47 -0.71 10.71
CA ALA A 12 -15.08 -2.11 10.58
C ALA A 12 -13.58 -2.24 10.29
N SER A 13 -13.02 -1.47 9.36
CA SER A 13 -11.58 -1.48 9.08
C SER A 13 -10.74 -1.00 10.26
N THR A 14 -11.18 0.03 10.98
CA THR A 14 -10.45 0.56 12.14
C THR A 14 -10.46 -0.44 13.31
N LEU A 15 -11.60 -1.12 13.51
CA LEU A 15 -11.74 -2.17 14.51
C LEU A 15 -10.93 -3.41 14.13
N ALA A 16 -11.03 -3.88 12.89
CA ALA A 16 -10.29 -5.05 12.39
C ALA A 16 -8.77 -4.88 12.48
N GLY A 17 -8.25 -3.65 12.33
CA GLY A 17 -6.84 -3.33 12.52
C GLY A 17 -6.41 -3.05 13.97
N SER A 18 -7.32 -3.07 14.94
CA SER A 18 -7.01 -2.74 16.33
C SER A 18 -6.44 -3.95 17.09
N ALA A 19 -5.50 -3.68 18.02
CA ALA A 19 -4.91 -4.70 18.88
C ALA A 19 -5.97 -5.49 19.70
N GLY A 20 -7.08 -4.84 20.08
CA GLY A 20 -8.17 -5.49 20.81
C GLY A 20 -8.90 -6.56 19.99
N VAL A 21 -9.14 -6.32 18.69
CA VAL A 21 -9.77 -7.31 17.82
C VAL A 21 -8.82 -8.47 17.52
N PHE A 22 -7.52 -8.20 17.39
CA PHE A 22 -6.51 -9.25 17.27
C PHE A 22 -6.50 -10.18 18.50
N ILE A 23 -6.49 -9.62 19.71
CA ILE A 23 -6.54 -10.40 20.95
C ILE A 23 -7.82 -11.23 21.03
N LEU A 24 -8.97 -10.65 20.64
CA LEU A 24 -10.25 -11.35 20.65
C LEU A 24 -10.32 -12.48 19.60
N ALA A 25 -9.74 -12.27 18.42
CA ALA A 25 -9.59 -13.30 17.39
C ALA A 25 -8.68 -14.45 17.87
N ALA A 26 -7.53 -14.11 18.47
CA ALA A 26 -6.61 -15.10 19.04
C ALA A 26 -7.26 -15.91 20.18
N ALA A 27 -8.01 -15.25 21.07
CA ALA A 27 -8.76 -15.92 22.12
C ALA A 27 -9.84 -16.85 21.55
N SER A 28 -10.52 -16.44 20.48
CA SER A 28 -11.53 -17.26 19.80
C SER A 28 -10.92 -18.54 19.21
N ILE A 29 -9.73 -18.43 18.60
CA ILE A 29 -8.97 -19.60 18.09
C ILE A 29 -8.53 -20.50 19.25
N ALA A 30 -8.07 -19.94 20.36
CA ALA A 30 -7.67 -20.71 21.53
C ALA A 30 -8.86 -21.47 22.14
N VAL A 31 -10.02 -20.83 22.28
CA VAL A 31 -11.26 -21.48 22.74
C VAL A 31 -11.67 -22.60 21.80
N TRP A 32 -11.67 -22.35 20.48
CA TRP A 32 -11.95 -23.38 19.50
C TRP A 32 -11.01 -24.58 19.68
N PHE A 33 -9.69 -24.36 19.78
CA PHE A 33 -8.70 -25.42 19.99
C PHE A 33 -8.95 -26.23 21.27
N ILE A 34 -9.24 -25.58 22.40
CA ILE A 34 -9.55 -26.24 23.68
C ILE A 34 -10.83 -27.08 23.60
N THR A 35 -11.81 -26.68 22.78
CA THR A 35 -13.02 -27.49 22.57
C THR A 35 -12.78 -28.71 21.67
N GLY A 36 -11.67 -28.77 20.92
CA GLY A 36 -11.34 -29.88 20.01
C GLY A 36 -11.38 -31.27 20.66
N PRO A 37 -10.70 -31.50 21.79
CA PRO A 37 -10.75 -32.78 22.52
C PRO A 37 -12.16 -33.20 22.96
N ILE A 38 -13.03 -32.25 23.32
CA ILE A 38 -14.42 -32.54 23.72
C ILE A 38 -15.22 -33.10 22.54
N PHE A 39 -14.95 -32.59 21.32
CA PHE A 39 -15.60 -33.01 20.09
C PHE A 39 -14.81 -34.05 19.29
N ASN A 40 -13.79 -34.67 19.90
CA ASN A 40 -12.89 -35.64 19.26
C ASN A 40 -12.32 -35.15 17.91
N PHE A 41 -12.11 -33.83 17.76
CA PHE A 41 -11.66 -33.21 16.51
C PHE A 41 -12.51 -33.59 15.27
N SER A 42 -13.82 -33.74 15.46
CA SER A 42 -14.76 -34.15 14.41
C SER A 42 -14.77 -33.24 13.17
N ASP A 43 -15.25 -33.80 12.05
CA ASP A 43 -15.38 -33.07 10.78
C ASP A 43 -16.26 -31.82 10.92
N THR A 44 -17.34 -31.88 11.71
CA THR A 44 -18.20 -30.72 11.96
C THR A 44 -17.46 -29.63 12.75
N TRP A 45 -16.62 -30.01 13.72
CA TRP A 45 -15.82 -29.06 14.50
C TRP A 45 -14.78 -28.34 13.65
N GLN A 46 -14.16 -29.05 12.70
CA GLN A 46 -13.23 -28.45 11.72
C GLN A 46 -13.99 -27.60 10.68
N LEU A 47 -15.16 -28.05 10.23
CA LEU A 47 -15.98 -27.33 9.26
C LEU A 47 -16.36 -25.94 9.77
N VAL A 48 -16.76 -25.83 11.04
CA VAL A 48 -17.17 -24.54 11.62
C VAL A 48 -16.06 -23.48 11.54
N ILE A 49 -14.82 -23.81 11.90
CA ILE A 49 -13.72 -22.83 11.85
C ILE A 49 -13.34 -22.50 10.41
N ASN A 50 -13.33 -23.50 9.52
CA ASN A 50 -12.94 -23.33 8.13
C ASN A 50 -13.97 -22.45 7.40
N THR A 51 -15.25 -22.76 7.55
CA THR A 51 -16.34 -21.97 6.95
C THR A 51 -16.39 -20.57 7.55
N GLY A 52 -16.29 -20.44 8.88
CA GLY A 52 -16.33 -19.14 9.55
C GLY A 52 -15.18 -18.24 9.12
N THR A 53 -13.95 -18.75 9.15
CA THR A 53 -12.76 -17.98 8.76
C THR A 53 -12.79 -17.61 7.28
N THR A 54 -13.31 -18.49 6.41
CA THR A 54 -13.47 -18.19 4.98
C THR A 54 -14.42 -17.02 4.76
N ILE A 55 -15.58 -17.00 5.41
CA ILE A 55 -16.54 -15.88 5.32
C ILE A 55 -15.91 -14.59 5.84
N VAL A 56 -15.26 -14.64 7.01
CA VAL A 56 -14.59 -13.46 7.58
C VAL A 56 -13.49 -12.95 6.64
N THR A 57 -12.68 -13.84 6.09
CA THR A 57 -11.61 -13.49 5.14
C THR A 57 -12.17 -12.87 3.87
N PHE A 58 -13.24 -13.45 3.31
CA PHE A 58 -13.91 -12.90 2.13
C PHE A 58 -14.41 -11.47 2.39
N LEU A 59 -15.06 -11.24 3.53
CA LEU A 59 -15.48 -9.89 3.93
C LEU A 59 -14.29 -8.95 4.18
N MET A 60 -13.22 -9.45 4.80
CA MET A 60 -11.98 -8.72 5.06
C MET A 60 -11.35 -8.22 3.77
N VAL A 61 -11.32 -9.03 2.71
CA VAL A 61 -10.80 -8.63 1.39
C VAL A 61 -11.53 -7.39 0.86
N PHE A 62 -12.87 -7.34 0.93
CA PHE A 62 -13.62 -6.15 0.51
C PHE A 62 -13.35 -4.93 1.41
N LEU A 63 -13.23 -5.13 2.73
CA LEU A 63 -12.91 -4.04 3.66
C LEU A 63 -11.52 -3.47 3.41
N ILE A 64 -10.53 -4.34 3.20
CA ILE A 64 -9.17 -3.98 2.85
C ILE A 64 -9.17 -3.24 1.51
N GLN A 65 -9.79 -3.79 0.47
CA GLN A 65 -9.89 -3.14 -0.84
C GLN A 65 -10.56 -1.76 -0.76
N ASN A 66 -11.66 -1.61 -0.02
CA ASN A 66 -12.31 -0.31 0.14
C ASN A 66 -11.41 0.71 0.85
N THR A 67 -10.66 0.27 1.86
CA THR A 67 -9.72 1.13 2.60
C THR A 67 -8.53 1.50 1.72
N GLN A 68 -7.93 0.50 1.05
CA GLN A 68 -6.81 0.67 0.13
C GLN A 68 -7.18 1.56 -1.05
N ASN A 69 -8.33 1.37 -1.69
CA ASN A 69 -8.78 2.22 -2.80
C ASN A 69 -8.89 3.69 -2.38
N ARG A 70 -9.39 3.95 -1.16
CA ARG A 70 -9.48 5.31 -0.62
C ARG A 70 -8.09 5.90 -0.36
N ASP A 71 -7.21 5.12 0.27
CA ASP A 71 -5.88 5.58 0.64
C ASP A 71 -5.01 5.82 -0.62
N SER A 72 -5.11 4.96 -1.63
CA SER A 72 -4.50 5.16 -2.96
C SER A 72 -4.95 6.47 -3.61
N ARG A 73 -6.25 6.76 -3.59
CA ARG A 73 -6.78 8.02 -4.13
C ARG A 73 -6.29 9.24 -3.35
N ALA A 74 -6.18 9.13 -2.03
CA ALA A 74 -5.63 10.20 -1.21
C ALA A 74 -4.14 10.45 -1.50
N ILE A 75 -3.38 9.40 -1.83
CA ILE A 75 -1.98 9.54 -2.27
C ILE A 75 -1.92 10.24 -3.63
N GLN A 76 -2.73 9.83 -4.60
CA GLN A 76 -2.81 10.47 -5.94
C GLN A 76 -3.08 11.97 -5.82
N LEU A 77 -4.12 12.37 -5.06
CA LEU A 77 -4.45 13.79 -4.85
C LEU A 77 -3.31 14.60 -4.20
N LYS A 78 -2.55 14.00 -3.28
CA LYS A 78 -1.38 14.65 -2.68
C LYS A 78 -0.24 14.82 -3.69
N LEU A 79 -0.01 13.82 -4.55
CA LEU A 79 0.98 13.88 -5.61
C LEU A 79 0.60 14.93 -6.66
N ASP A 80 -0.67 14.99 -7.04
CA ASP A 80 -1.20 15.98 -7.96
C ASP A 80 -0.98 17.40 -7.44
N GLU A 81 -1.23 17.65 -6.15
CA GLU A 81 -0.98 18.95 -5.54
C GLU A 81 0.51 19.31 -5.51
N LEU A 82 1.40 18.32 -5.27
CA LEU A 82 2.85 18.52 -5.37
C LEU A 82 3.28 18.85 -6.81
N ILE A 83 2.71 18.18 -7.81
CA ILE A 83 2.97 18.47 -9.22
C ILE A 83 2.50 19.90 -9.53
N ARG A 84 1.27 20.26 -9.16
CA ARG A 84 0.67 21.58 -9.39
C ARG A 84 1.45 22.72 -8.75
N SER A 85 2.00 22.50 -7.55
CA SER A 85 2.78 23.51 -6.82
C SER A 85 4.25 23.59 -7.24
N THR A 86 4.77 22.61 -8.00
CA THR A 86 6.18 22.57 -8.42
C THR A 86 6.39 23.33 -9.74
N LYS A 87 7.21 24.39 -9.70
CA LYS A 87 7.60 25.14 -10.90
C LYS A 87 8.36 24.24 -11.89
N GLY A 88 7.90 24.19 -13.14
CA GLY A 88 8.50 23.38 -14.20
C GLY A 88 8.04 21.91 -14.23
N ALA A 89 7.14 21.51 -13.34
CA ALA A 89 6.51 20.20 -13.42
C ALA A 89 5.49 20.14 -14.57
N ARG A 90 5.39 18.98 -15.22
CA ARG A 90 4.48 18.76 -16.35
C ARG A 90 3.06 18.50 -15.82
N MET A 91 2.18 19.49 -15.93
CA MET A 91 0.76 19.39 -15.49
C MET A 91 -0.01 18.25 -16.15
N ARG A 92 0.41 17.79 -17.33
CA ARG A 92 -0.19 16.64 -18.04
C ARG A 92 -0.14 15.33 -17.25
N TYR A 93 0.69 15.23 -16.20
CA TYR A 93 0.76 14.05 -15.33
C TYR A 93 -0.21 14.06 -14.14
N VAL A 94 -0.96 15.16 -13.96
CA VAL A 94 -2.00 15.25 -12.94
C VAL A 94 -3.20 14.40 -13.37
N GLY A 95 -3.69 13.54 -12.49
CA GLY A 95 -4.87 12.70 -12.76
C GLY A 95 -4.64 11.54 -13.74
N LEU A 96 -3.40 11.05 -13.85
CA LEU A 96 -3.04 9.91 -14.71
C LEU A 96 -3.84 8.64 -14.43
N GLU A 97 -4.40 8.48 -13.23
CA GLU A 97 -5.17 7.29 -12.85
C GLU A 97 -6.50 7.11 -13.58
N ASP A 98 -7.03 8.19 -14.17
CA ASP A 98 -8.29 8.20 -14.90
C ASP A 98 -8.07 8.14 -16.42
N PHE A 99 -6.82 8.02 -16.88
CA PHE A 99 -6.46 7.99 -18.29
C PHE A 99 -6.76 6.63 -18.91
N SER A 100 -7.03 6.60 -20.22
CA SER A 100 -7.14 5.33 -20.95
C SER A 100 -5.77 4.66 -21.08
N ASP A 101 -5.76 3.35 -21.35
CA ASP A 101 -4.51 2.62 -21.59
C ASP A 101 -3.74 3.20 -22.80
N GLU A 102 -4.44 3.70 -23.81
CA GLU A 102 -3.86 4.37 -24.98
C GLU A 102 -3.17 5.69 -24.59
N ASP A 103 -3.84 6.54 -23.80
CA ASP A 103 -3.25 7.80 -23.31
C ASP A 103 -2.02 7.55 -22.42
N LEU A 104 -2.06 6.47 -21.62
CA LEU A 104 -0.95 6.07 -20.77
C LEU A 104 0.26 5.59 -21.59
N ALA A 105 0.01 4.84 -22.65
CA ALA A 105 1.05 4.38 -23.58
C ALA A 105 1.75 5.56 -24.27
N ASP A 106 0.99 6.56 -24.72
CA ASP A 106 1.53 7.79 -25.31
C ASP A 106 2.45 8.54 -24.34
N ILE A 107 2.06 8.63 -23.07
CA ILE A 107 2.86 9.27 -22.02
C ILE A 107 4.12 8.45 -21.71
N GLU A 108 4.02 7.12 -21.66
CA GLU A 108 5.18 6.25 -21.48
C GLU A 108 6.18 6.42 -22.63
N GLU A 109 5.71 6.49 -23.87
CA GLU A 109 6.54 6.71 -25.05
C GLU A 109 7.25 8.07 -24.98
N GLU A 110 6.55 9.14 -24.60
CA GLU A 110 7.14 10.47 -24.41
C GLU A 110 8.26 10.44 -23.34
N ILE A 111 8.00 9.81 -22.19
CA ILE A 111 9.01 9.66 -21.13
C ILE A 111 10.22 8.86 -21.62
N ARG A 112 9.97 7.78 -22.35
CA ARG A 112 11.02 6.93 -22.92
C ARG A 112 11.87 7.71 -23.93
N ALA A 113 11.25 8.46 -24.83
CA ALA A 113 11.93 9.31 -25.80
C ALA A 113 12.81 10.36 -25.10
N ILE A 114 12.27 11.04 -24.08
CA ILE A 114 13.04 12.02 -23.30
C ILE A 114 14.23 11.35 -22.60
N THR A 115 14.06 10.15 -22.05
CA THR A 115 15.12 9.42 -21.33
C THR A 115 16.22 8.89 -22.26
N GLN A 116 15.91 8.68 -23.54
CA GLN A 116 16.87 8.23 -24.54
C GLN A 116 17.71 9.37 -25.15
N LEU A 117 17.34 10.63 -24.93
CA LEU A 117 18.13 11.76 -25.43
C LEU A 117 19.55 11.76 -24.84
N PRO A 118 20.62 11.99 -25.64
CA PRO A 118 22.00 12.02 -25.14
C PRO A 118 22.25 13.06 -24.04
N ALA A 119 21.43 14.11 -23.97
CA ALA A 119 21.49 15.13 -22.93
C ALA A 119 20.89 14.65 -21.60
N SER A 120 19.76 13.94 -21.64
CA SER A 120 19.11 13.41 -20.44
C SER A 120 19.90 12.23 -19.86
N GLN A 121 20.46 11.36 -20.71
CA GLN A 121 21.38 10.29 -20.28
C GLN A 121 22.60 10.85 -19.54
N ARG A 122 23.19 11.93 -20.05
CA ARG A 122 24.31 12.63 -19.39
C ARG A 122 23.90 13.26 -18.07
N ALA A 123 22.73 13.89 -18.01
CA ALA A 123 22.19 14.47 -16.78
C ALA A 123 21.89 13.38 -15.73
N LEU A 124 21.31 12.25 -16.15
CA LEU A 124 20.98 11.12 -15.29
C LEU A 124 22.23 10.45 -14.73
N ARG A 125 23.26 10.27 -15.56
CA ARG A 125 24.57 9.75 -15.13
C ARG A 125 25.24 10.67 -14.10
N LYS A 126 25.27 11.98 -14.35
CA LYS A 126 25.77 12.97 -13.38
C LYS A 126 24.99 12.93 -12.06
N LEU A 127 23.67 12.77 -12.12
CA LEU A 127 22.83 12.67 -10.92
C LEU A 127 23.15 11.39 -10.14
N HIS A 128 23.32 10.27 -10.84
CA HIS A 128 23.69 8.99 -10.23
C HIS A 128 25.04 9.07 -9.53
N ASP A 129 26.06 9.64 -10.18
CA ASP A 129 27.39 9.85 -9.60
C ASP A 129 27.33 10.73 -8.34
N LYS A 130 26.50 11.79 -8.37
CA LYS A 130 26.27 12.68 -7.22
C LYS A 130 25.54 11.99 -6.05
N ILE A 131 24.57 11.14 -6.34
CA ILE A 131 23.85 10.36 -5.32
C ILE A 131 24.79 9.34 -4.68
N SER A 132 25.58 8.63 -5.48
CA SER A 132 26.55 7.63 -5.00
C SER A 132 27.61 8.27 -4.09
N SER A 133 28.20 9.38 -4.52
CA SER A 133 29.16 10.14 -3.71
C SER A 133 28.55 10.68 -2.40
N GLU A 134 27.32 11.19 -2.42
CA GLU A 134 26.68 11.68 -1.18
C GLU A 134 26.29 10.52 -0.25
N LYS A 135 25.88 9.37 -0.78
CA LYS A 135 25.62 8.15 0.00
C LYS A 135 26.89 7.64 0.68
N GLU A 136 28.01 7.62 -0.03
CA GLU A 136 29.32 7.31 0.54
C GLU A 136 29.71 8.31 1.62
N ARG A 137 29.54 9.61 1.38
CA ARG A 137 29.84 10.66 2.36
C ARG A 137 29.04 10.47 3.65
N ARG A 138 27.73 10.20 3.56
CA ARG A 138 26.87 9.92 4.71
C ARG A 138 27.23 8.62 5.43
N SER A 139 27.61 7.58 4.69
CA SER A 139 28.07 6.31 5.25
C SER A 139 29.37 6.49 6.04
N ASN A 140 30.32 7.23 5.48
CA ASN A 140 31.61 7.51 6.12
C ASN A 140 31.46 8.41 7.36
N GLU A 141 30.55 9.38 7.30
CA GLU A 141 30.20 10.23 8.44
C GLU A 141 29.56 9.43 9.58
N LYS A 142 28.66 8.48 9.27
CA LYS A 142 28.10 7.55 10.26
C LYS A 142 29.18 6.69 10.91
N ARG A 143 30.06 6.05 10.12
CA ARG A 143 31.17 5.24 10.63
C ARG A 143 32.11 6.02 11.55
N ARG A 144 32.39 7.28 11.21
CA ARG A 144 33.26 8.15 12.01
C ARG A 144 32.62 8.56 13.36
N LYS A 145 31.28 8.64 13.43
CA LYS A 145 30.53 8.92 14.66
C LYS A 145 30.34 7.71 15.58
N THR A 146 30.49 6.48 15.07
CA THR A 146 30.39 5.24 15.88
C THR A 146 31.72 4.82 16.52
N HIS A 147 32.84 5.44 16.11
CA HIS A 147 34.20 5.12 16.59
C HIS A 147 34.76 6.12 17.62
N PHE A 148 33.92 7.04 18.10
CA PHE A 148 34.13 7.89 19.29
C PHE A 148 33.06 7.52 20.32
#